data_AF-A0AAP8HTA1-F1
#
_entry.id   AF-A0AAP8HTA1-F1
#
_cell.length_a   1.000
_cell.length_b   1.000
_cell.length_c   1.000
_cell.angle_alpha   90.00
_cell.angle_beta   90.00
_cell.angle_gamma   90.00
#
_symmetry.space_group_name_H-M   'P 1'
#
loop_
_entity.id
_entity.type
_entity.pdbx_description
1 polymer ?
#
loop_
_entity_poly.entity_id
_entity_poly.type
_entity_poly.pdbx_seq_one_letter_code
_entity_poly.pdbx_strand_id
1 'polypeptide(L)'
;MNVLEDNRYTRAWRALGESLPRPKAIVAVSAHWYTRGTAVTAMEKPKTIHDFGGFPQALFDTRYPAPGSPALAAQLQQILAPVPVTADLGEWG
;
A
#
# COMPACT_ATOMS: atom_id res chain seq x y z
N MET A 1 15.12 8.73 -12.70
CA MET A 1 13.83 8.54 -12.01
C MET A 1 13.98 7.64 -10.80
N ASN A 2 13.54 8.09 -9.62
CA ASN A 2 13.79 7.41 -8.34
C ASN A 2 13.25 5.97 -8.23
N VAL A 3 12.24 5.58 -9.00
CA VAL A 3 11.69 4.22 -8.94
C VAL A 3 12.45 3.22 -9.81
N LEU A 4 13.04 3.66 -10.93
CA LEU A 4 13.63 2.75 -11.94
C LEU A 4 15.16 2.68 -11.88
N GLU A 5 15.81 3.71 -11.34
CA GLU A 5 17.27 3.84 -11.38
C GLU A 5 17.93 3.49 -10.05
N ASP A 6 19.14 2.94 -10.14
CA ASP A 6 20.04 2.88 -9.00
C ASP A 6 20.64 4.26 -8.72
N ASN A 7 20.25 4.87 -7.61
CA ASN A 7 20.68 6.19 -7.18
C ASN A 7 20.73 6.27 -5.65
N ARG A 8 21.08 7.44 -5.12
CA ARG A 8 21.21 7.63 -3.66
C ARG A 8 19.93 7.29 -2.89
N TYR A 9 18.74 7.50 -3.47
CA TYR A 9 17.47 7.25 -2.81
C TYR A 9 17.15 5.75 -2.78
N THR A 10 17.26 5.05 -3.92
CA THR A 10 16.99 3.61 -3.97
C THR A 10 17.97 2.82 -3.12
N ARG A 11 19.25 3.23 -3.07
CA ARG A 11 20.24 2.64 -2.16
C ARG A 11 19.91 2.88 -0.68
N ALA A 12 19.50 4.10 -0.32
CA ALA A 12 19.11 4.41 1.05
C ALA A 12 17.89 3.59 1.51
N TRP A 13 16.87 3.48 0.67
CA TRP A 13 15.68 2.66 0.98
C TRP A 13 16.00 1.17 1.10
N ARG A 14 16.88 0.65 0.24
CA ARG A 14 17.33 -0.75 0.32
C ARG A 14 18.09 -1.02 1.62
N ALA A 15 19.05 -0.17 1.97
CA ALA A 15 19.82 -0.30 3.21
C ALA A 15 18.91 -0.22 4.45
N LEU A 16 17.91 0.67 4.44
CA LEU A 16 16.93 0.73 5.51
C LEU A 16 16.14 -0.60 5.63
N GLY A 17 15.64 -1.12 4.50
CA GLY A 17 14.91 -2.40 4.49
C GLY A 17 15.74 -3.59 4.99
N GLU A 18 17.04 -3.62 4.69
CA GLU A 18 17.98 -4.63 5.17
C GLU A 18 18.28 -4.49 6.68
N SER A 19 18.23 -3.27 7.22
CA SER A 19 18.51 -3.00 8.64
C SER A 19 17.35 -3.28 9.58
N LEU A 20 16.11 -3.33 9.06
CA LEU A 20 14.91 -3.49 9.86
C LEU A 20 14.58 -4.98 10.07
N PRO A 21 14.06 -5.38 11.25
CA PRO A 21 13.51 -6.71 11.42
C PRO A 21 12.31 -6.90 10.49
N ARG A 22 12.11 -8.13 10.00
CA ARG A 22 10.98 -8.43 9.11
C ARG A 22 9.65 -8.18 9.85
N PRO A 23 8.82 -7.23 9.39
CA PRO A 23 7.55 -6.95 10.05
C PRO A 23 6.54 -8.07 9.79
N LYS A 24 5.60 -8.25 10.73
CA LYS A 24 4.45 -9.15 10.54
C LYS A 24 3.42 -8.56 9.56
N ALA A 25 3.32 -7.23 9.51
CA ALA A 25 2.45 -6.48 8.61
C ALA A 25 2.95 -5.03 8.48
N ILE A 26 2.53 -4.35 7.40
CA ILE A 26 2.76 -2.93 7.17
C ILE A 26 1.39 -2.28 6.98
N VAL A 27 1.08 -1.26 7.77
CA VAL A 27 -0.10 -0.41 7.59
C VAL A 27 0.38 0.90 6.95
N ALA A 28 -0.04 1.15 5.72
CA ALA A 28 0.28 2.38 5.00
C ALA A 28 -0.93 3.31 4.99
N VAL A 29 -0.72 4.58 5.40
CA VAL A 29 -1.74 5.63 5.34
C VAL A 29 -1.35 6.58 4.21
N SER A 30 -2.25 6.77 3.23
CA SER A 30 -1.97 7.57 2.04
C SER A 30 -2.87 8.80 2.00
N ALA A 31 -2.27 9.98 1.81
CA ALA A 31 -3.00 11.23 1.58
C ALA A 31 -3.71 11.26 0.21
N HIS A 32 -3.29 10.40 -0.73
CA HIS A 32 -3.84 10.35 -2.09
C HIS A 32 -4.87 9.23 -2.28
N TRP A 33 -5.12 8.42 -1.24
CA TRP A 33 -6.23 7.46 -1.29
C TRP A 33 -7.49 8.12 -0.73
N TYR A 34 -8.16 8.89 -1.60
CA TYR A 34 -9.29 9.72 -1.21
C TYR A 34 -10.61 8.98 -1.42
N THR A 35 -11.28 8.67 -0.32
CA THR A 35 -12.52 7.85 -0.33
C THR A 35 -13.67 8.62 0.35
N ARG A 36 -14.91 8.14 0.17
CA ARG A 36 -16.05 8.66 0.93
C ARG A 36 -16.05 8.07 2.35
N GLY A 37 -15.42 8.76 3.28
CA GLY A 37 -15.31 8.33 4.68
C GLY A 37 -13.96 7.70 5.00
N THR A 38 -13.90 6.88 6.06
CA THR A 38 -12.69 6.13 6.41
C THR A 38 -12.82 4.71 5.88
N ALA A 39 -11.81 4.23 5.17
CA ALA A 39 -11.77 2.88 4.63
C ALA A 39 -10.42 2.21 4.93
N VAL A 40 -10.39 0.88 4.80
CA VAL A 40 -9.18 0.08 4.85
C VAL A 40 -9.26 -1.00 3.78
N THR A 41 -8.18 -1.19 3.03
CA THR A 41 -8.09 -2.30 2.07
C THR A 41 -8.13 -3.64 2.80
N ALA A 42 -9.09 -4.49 2.43
CA ALA A 42 -9.38 -5.77 3.09
C ALA A 42 -9.28 -6.98 2.14
N MET A 43 -8.87 -6.78 0.88
CA MET A 43 -8.58 -7.84 -0.08
C MET A 43 -7.45 -8.75 0.40
N GLU A 44 -7.53 -10.07 0.13
CA GLU A 44 -6.42 -11.00 0.35
C GLU A 44 -5.30 -10.83 -0.68
N LYS A 45 -5.68 -10.52 -1.93
CA LYS A 45 -4.76 -10.35 -3.07
C LYS A 45 -5.04 -9.02 -3.78
N PRO A 46 -4.63 -7.90 -3.18
CA PRO A 46 -4.75 -6.59 -3.79
C PRO A 46 -4.04 -6.53 -5.16
N LYS A 47 -4.71 -6.00 -6.19
CA LYS A 47 -4.10 -5.72 -7.50
C LYS A 47 -3.13 -4.53 -7.41
N THR A 48 -2.08 -4.50 -8.23
CA THR A 48 -1.29 -3.27 -8.41
C THR A 48 -2.07 -2.27 -9.26
N ILE A 49 -2.24 -1.04 -8.76
CA ILE A 49 -2.84 0.07 -9.50
C ILE A 49 -1.76 1.08 -9.89
N HIS A 50 -1.88 1.67 -11.09
CA HIS A 50 -0.99 2.72 -11.59
C HIS A 50 -1.82 3.98 -11.78
N ASP A 51 -2.06 4.70 -10.68
CA ASP A 51 -2.86 5.92 -10.67
C ASP A 51 -1.99 7.16 -10.95
N PHE A 52 -1.35 7.16 -12.12
CA PHE A 52 -0.52 8.27 -12.61
C PHE A 52 -0.41 8.22 -14.14
N GLY A 53 -0.09 9.36 -14.77
CA GLY A 53 0.03 9.49 -16.23
C GLY A 53 1.22 10.32 -16.66
N GLY A 54 1.61 10.21 -17.94
CA GLY A 54 2.75 10.95 -18.51
C GLY A 54 4.14 10.39 -18.18
N PHE A 55 4.20 9.13 -17.73
CA PHE A 55 5.42 8.46 -17.31
C PHE A 55 5.87 7.36 -18.29
N PRO A 56 7.13 6.89 -18.23
CA PRO A 56 7.62 5.80 -19.09
C PRO A 56 6.89 4.48 -18.86
N GLN A 57 6.74 3.68 -19.93
CA GLN A 57 6.09 2.36 -19.91
C GLN A 57 6.61 1.42 -18.81
N ALA A 58 7.92 1.44 -18.54
CA ALA A 58 8.55 0.62 -17.51
C ALA A 58 7.91 0.79 -16.11
N LEU A 59 7.34 1.96 -15.80
CA LEU A 59 6.58 2.15 -14.55
C LEU A 59 5.25 1.42 -14.56
N PHE A 60 4.57 1.39 -15.71
CA PHE A 60 3.28 0.68 -15.89
C PHE A 60 3.45 -0.84 -15.98
N ASP A 61 4.65 -1.32 -16.33
CA ASP A 61 4.98 -2.75 -16.37
C ASP A 61 5.33 -3.32 -15.00
N THR A 62 5.66 -2.46 -14.03
CA THR A 62 5.99 -2.89 -12.68
C THR A 62 4.77 -3.52 -12.01
N ARG A 63 4.94 -4.68 -11.37
CA ARG A 63 3.89 -5.35 -10.59
C ARG A 63 4.35 -5.54 -9.16
N TYR A 64 3.49 -5.21 -8.22
CA TYR A 64 3.72 -5.37 -6.79
C TYR A 64 2.53 -6.11 -6.15
N PRO A 65 2.49 -7.46 -6.26
CA PRO A 65 1.40 -8.28 -5.72
C PRO A 65 1.62 -8.51 -4.22
N ALA A 66 1.59 -7.43 -3.43
CA ALA A 66 1.70 -7.55 -1.98
C ALA A 66 0.54 -8.41 -1.42
N PRO A 67 0.79 -9.33 -0.49
CA PRO A 67 -0.27 -10.04 0.19
C PRO A 67 -1.08 -9.05 1.04
N GLY A 68 -2.39 -9.08 0.91
CA GLY A 68 -3.28 -8.36 1.80
C GLY A 68 -3.46 -9.10 3.12
N SER A 69 -4.15 -8.45 4.07
CA SER A 69 -4.40 -9.04 5.39
C SER A 69 -5.82 -8.73 5.87
N PRO A 70 -6.83 -9.54 5.45
CA PRO A 70 -8.22 -9.35 5.87
C PRO A 70 -8.39 -9.40 7.40
N ALA A 71 -7.62 -10.25 8.07
CA ALA A 71 -7.64 -10.36 9.53
C ALA A 71 -7.15 -9.07 10.22
N LEU A 72 -6.07 -8.46 9.70
CA LEU A 72 -5.59 -7.18 10.24
C LEU A 72 -6.57 -6.04 9.91
N ALA A 73 -7.18 -6.04 8.73
CA ALA A 73 -8.22 -5.05 8.39
C ALA A 73 -9.38 -5.11 9.39
N ALA A 74 -9.86 -6.31 9.74
CA ALA A 74 -10.89 -6.48 10.77
C ALA A 74 -10.43 -6.00 12.16
N GLN A 75 -9.19 -6.27 12.54
CA GLN A 75 -8.62 -5.75 13.80
C GLN A 75 -8.57 -4.22 13.81
N LEU A 76 -8.20 -3.58 12.70
CA LEU A 76 -8.17 -2.11 12.60
C LEU A 76 -9.56 -1.50 12.75
N GLN A 77 -10.60 -2.12 12.16
CA GLN A 77 -11.99 -1.68 12.36
C GLN A 77 -12.40 -1.72 13.83
N GLN A 78 -11.97 -2.74 14.57
CA GLN A 78 -12.26 -2.86 16.01
C GLN A 78 -11.50 -1.80 16.82
N ILE A 79 -10.22 -1.59 16.54
CA ILE A 79 -9.36 -0.62 17.25
C ILE A 79 -9.88 0.81 17.06
N LEU A 80 -10.40 1.13 15.88
CA LEU A 80 -10.83 2.49 15.54
C LEU A 80 -12.26 2.82 16.00
N ALA A 81 -12.99 1.87 16.59
CA ALA A 81 -14.33 2.14 17.11
C ALA A 81 -14.32 3.31 18.12
N PRO A 82 -15.32 4.22 18.07
CA PRO A 82 -16.56 4.15 17.30
C PRO A 82 -16.48 4.75 15.88
N VAL A 83 -15.30 5.10 15.38
CA VAL A 83 -15.16 5.64 14.02
C VAL A 83 -15.54 4.54 13.02
N PRO A 84 -16.52 4.78 12.13
CA PRO A 84 -16.88 3.79 11.12
C PRO A 84 -15.75 3.68 10.10
N VAL A 85 -15.27 2.44 9.91
CA VAL A 85 -14.23 2.11 8.93
C VAL A 85 -14.78 1.07 7.97
N THR A 86 -14.88 1.41 6.69
CA THR A 86 -15.34 0.50 5.63
C THR A 86 -14.22 -0.45 5.24
N ALA A 87 -14.53 -1.75 5.17
CA ALA A 87 -13.62 -2.74 4.58
C ALA A 87 -13.77 -2.70 3.05
N ASP A 88 -12.74 -2.24 2.35
CA ASP A 88 -12.71 -2.23 0.89
C ASP A 88 -12.21 -3.58 0.35
N LEU A 89 -13.13 -4.30 -0.28
CA LEU A 89 -12.92 -5.64 -0.81
C LEU A 89 -12.60 -5.67 -2.32
N GLY A 90 -12.52 -4.53 -3.01
CA GLY A 90 -12.30 -4.55 -4.45
C GLY A 90 -12.25 -3.20 -5.19
N GLU A 91 -12.72 -2.13 -4.57
CA GLU A 91 -12.92 -0.84 -5.22
C GLU A 91 -11.64 0.00 -5.26
N TRP A 92 -10.70 -0.22 -4.32
CA TRP A 92 -9.52 0.62 -4.12
C TRP A 92 -9.89 2.07 -3.85
N GLY A 93 -10.89 2.28 -3.00
CA GLY A 93 -11.50 3.58 -2.72
C GLY A 93 -12.91 3.65 -3.30
#